data_AF-A0A7X1F6H2-F1
#
_entry.id   AF-A0A7X1F6H2-F1
#
_cell.length_a   1.000
_cell.length_b   1.000
_cell.length_c   1.000
_cell.angle_alpha   90.00
_cell.angle_beta   90.00
_cell.angle_gamma   90.00
#
_symmetry.space_group_name_H-M   'P 1'
#
loop_
_entity.id
_entity.type
_entity.pdbx_description
1 polymer ?
#
loop_
_entity_poly.entity_id
_entity_poly.type
_entity_poly.pdbx_seq_one_letter_code
_entity_poly.pdbx_strand_id
1 'polypeptide(L)'
;MQTPVLLALYTGQRREDLVTMTWADYHGGIVRVAQNKTQERLDLPCHPKLREHLDNKRTGFGGTIVRAANGRPMTAGALSAALNRAMADIAEMPHRSWHGLRYLAAGKLEEAGCSVVEITSVIGHRTYQMAMQYISQRRAARAAIERLEAAG
;
A
#
# COMPACT_ATOMS: atom_id res chain seq x y z
N MET A 1 -6.02 8.59 9.70
CA MET A 1 -5.55 7.30 9.15
C MET A 1 -5.74 7.14 7.64
N GLN A 2 -6.70 7.81 7.00
CA GLN A 2 -6.97 7.59 5.58
C GLN A 2 -5.76 7.82 4.64
N THR A 3 -5.05 8.94 4.76
CA THR A 3 -3.93 9.30 3.88
C THR A 3 -2.85 8.21 3.75
N PRO A 4 -2.23 7.71 4.85
CA PRO A 4 -1.20 6.69 4.72
C PRO A 4 -1.72 5.35 4.19
N VAL A 5 -2.99 4.99 4.45
CA VAL A 5 -3.59 3.77 3.88
C VAL A 5 -3.74 3.89 2.37
N LEU A 6 -4.23 5.03 1.87
CA LEU A 6 -4.36 5.26 0.43
C LEU A 6 -2.99 5.28 -0.26
N LEU A 7 -2.00 5.95 0.35
CA LEU A 7 -0.64 5.91 -0.17
C LEU A 7 -0.13 4.47 -0.24
N ALA A 8 -0.25 3.67 0.82
CA ALA A 8 0.18 2.28 0.83
C ALA A 8 -0.52 1.44 -0.25
N LEU A 9 -1.83 1.63 -0.42
CA LEU A 9 -2.63 0.83 -1.36
C LEU A 9 -2.33 1.15 -2.82
N TYR A 10 -2.13 2.43 -3.16
CA TYR A 10 -1.99 2.88 -4.55
C TYR A 10 -0.54 3.02 -5.00
N THR A 11 0.40 3.20 -4.09
CA THR A 11 1.84 3.23 -4.42
C THR A 11 2.53 1.91 -4.09
N GLY A 12 1.90 1.06 -3.27
CA GLY A 12 2.48 -0.18 -2.79
C GLY A 12 3.66 0.00 -1.83
N GLN A 13 3.99 1.21 -1.36
CA GLN A 13 5.28 1.46 -0.68
C GLN A 13 5.38 0.99 0.77
N ARG A 14 6.63 0.78 1.24
CA ARG A 14 6.90 0.34 2.62
C ARG A 14 6.58 1.47 3.59
N ARG A 15 6.16 1.14 4.81
CA ARG A 15 5.81 2.17 5.82
C ARG A 15 6.94 3.17 6.06
N GLU A 16 8.20 2.72 6.00
CA GLU A 16 9.38 3.57 6.15
C GLU A 16 9.48 4.58 5.01
N ASP A 17 9.14 4.17 3.78
CA ASP A 17 9.13 5.04 2.60
C ASP A 17 7.92 6.01 2.65
N LEU A 18 6.76 5.54 3.13
CA LEU A 18 5.54 6.36 3.25
C LEU A 18 5.71 7.57 4.18
N VAL A 19 6.38 7.37 5.33
CA VAL A 19 6.54 8.45 6.32
C VAL A 19 7.57 9.50 5.90
N THR A 20 8.44 9.17 4.94
CA THR A 20 9.43 10.09 4.37
C THR A 20 8.92 10.82 3.13
N MET A 21 7.81 10.41 2.53
CA MET A 21 7.21 11.11 1.38
C MET A 21 6.77 12.52 1.76
N THR A 22 7.15 13.48 0.93
CA THR A 22 6.85 14.90 1.11
C THR A 22 5.92 15.42 0.03
N TRP A 23 5.29 16.57 0.29
CA TRP A 23 4.47 17.24 -0.72
C TRP A 23 5.26 17.69 -1.95
N ALA A 24 6.59 17.78 -1.88
CA ALA A 24 7.45 18.07 -3.03
C ALA A 24 7.58 16.86 -3.98
N ASP A 25 7.35 15.65 -3.46
CA ASP A 25 7.38 14.42 -4.26
C ASP A 25 6.07 14.19 -5.01
N TYR A 26 5.02 14.94 -4.68
CA TYR A 26 3.70 14.84 -5.29
C TYR A 26 3.48 15.91 -6.35
N HIS A 27 3.21 15.48 -7.58
CA HIS A 27 3.03 16.34 -8.75
C HIS A 27 1.64 16.19 -9.39
N GLY A 28 0.63 15.75 -8.62
CA GLY A 28 -0.72 15.53 -9.12
C GLY A 28 -0.86 14.22 -9.88
N GLY A 29 -0.25 14.13 -11.06
CA GLY A 29 -0.28 12.91 -11.89
C GLY A 29 0.73 11.84 -11.50
N ILE A 30 1.75 12.21 -10.72
CA ILE A 30 2.89 11.35 -10.37
C ILE A 30 3.23 11.54 -8.89
N VAL A 31 3.61 10.45 -8.23
CA VAL A 31 4.24 10.43 -6.91
C VAL A 31 5.65 9.89 -7.07
N ARG A 32 6.65 10.71 -6.74
CA ARG A 32 8.05 10.30 -6.69
C ARG A 32 8.34 9.59 -5.38
N VAL A 33 9.09 8.50 -5.44
CA VAL A 33 9.45 7.72 -4.27
C VAL A 33 10.94 7.44 -4.27
N ALA A 34 11.61 7.77 -3.18
CA ALA A 34 12.94 7.27 -2.86
C ALA A 34 12.80 6.12 -1.85
N GLN A 35 13.10 4.89 -2.27
CA GLN A 35 13.00 3.73 -1.39
C GLN A 35 14.20 3.64 -0.47
N ASN A 36 13.98 3.64 0.85
CA ASN A 36 15.06 3.57 1.84
C ASN A 36 15.82 2.23 1.80
N LYS A 37 15.12 1.14 1.50
CA LYS A 37 15.73 -0.22 1.53
C LYS A 37 16.58 -0.53 0.29
N THR A 38 16.13 -0.14 -0.89
CA THR A 38 16.76 -0.48 -2.17
C THR A 38 17.51 0.70 -2.78
N GLN A 39 17.31 1.92 -2.25
CA GLN A 39 17.83 3.18 -2.79
C GLN A 39 17.33 3.52 -4.20
N GLU A 40 16.30 2.83 -4.68
CA GLU A 40 15.67 3.09 -5.97
C GLU A 40 14.82 4.36 -5.93
N ARG A 41 14.85 5.10 -7.03
CA ARG A 41 13.95 6.24 -7.29
C ARG A 41 12.91 5.83 -8.31
N LEU A 42 11.64 5.99 -7.94
CA LEU A 42 10.50 5.55 -8.75
C LEU A 42 9.57 6.74 -8.98
N ASP A 43 9.15 6.92 -10.23
CA ASP A 43 8.08 7.85 -10.60
C ASP A 43 6.82 7.02 -10.83
N LEU A 44 5.93 7.02 -9.83
CA LEU A 44 4.71 6.21 -9.87
C LEU A 44 3.52 7.04 -10.34
N PRO A 45 2.76 6.58 -11.36
CA PRO A 45 1.49 7.21 -11.71
C PRO A 45 0.55 7.27 -10.51
N CYS A 46 0.01 8.46 -10.23
CA CYS A 46 -0.90 8.66 -9.11
C CYS A 46 -2.31 8.24 -9.50
N HIS A 47 -2.81 7.17 -8.89
CA HIS A 47 -4.18 6.71 -9.09
C HIS A 47 -5.20 7.85 -8.82
N PRO A 48 -6.27 8.02 -9.62
CA PRO A 48 -7.20 9.15 -9.49
C PRO A 48 -7.77 9.34 -8.08
N LYS A 49 -8.15 8.25 -7.40
CA LYS A 49 -8.62 8.30 -6.00
C LYS A 49 -7.56 8.78 -5.01
N LEU A 50 -6.28 8.46 -5.24
CA LEU A 50 -5.19 8.97 -4.42
C LEU A 50 -4.98 10.46 -4.70
N ARG A 51 -5.00 10.84 -5.98
CA ARG A 51 -4.84 12.23 -6.43
C ARG A 51 -5.90 13.14 -5.80
N GLU A 52 -7.17 12.80 -5.94
CA GLU A 52 -8.30 13.54 -5.36
C GLU A 52 -8.14 13.71 -3.84
N HIS A 53 -7.80 12.64 -3.14
CA HIS A 53 -7.58 12.70 -1.69
C HIS A 53 -6.39 13.61 -1.31
N LEU A 54 -5.28 13.51 -2.05
CA LEU A 54 -4.09 14.32 -1.79
C LEU A 54 -4.32 15.79 -2.12
N ASP A 55 -5.00 16.11 -3.22
CA ASP A 55 -5.34 17.48 -3.61
C ASP A 55 -6.22 18.15 -2.56
N ASN A 56 -7.20 17.43 -2.01
CA ASN A 56 -8.07 17.91 -0.92
C ASN A 56 -7.33 18.08 0.42
N LYS A 57 -6.19 17.42 0.61
CA LYS A 57 -5.39 17.48 1.85
C LYS A 57 -4.18 18.38 1.75
N ARG A 58 -3.79 18.80 0.54
CA ARG A 58 -2.61 19.62 0.32
C ARG A 58 -2.84 20.98 0.98
N THR A 59 -2.08 21.24 2.03
CA THR A 59 -1.97 22.58 2.60
C THR A 59 -0.81 23.29 1.91
N GLY A 60 -0.82 24.63 1.86
CA GLY A 60 0.28 25.40 1.27
C GLY A 60 1.64 25.25 1.97
N PHE A 61 1.71 24.43 3.04
CA PHE A 61 2.91 24.16 3.82
C PHE A 61 3.62 22.89 3.32
N GLY A 62 4.94 22.95 3.26
CA GLY A 62 5.78 21.81 2.86
C GLY A 62 5.89 20.68 3.91
N GLY A 63 6.85 19.79 3.68
CA GLY A 63 7.17 18.68 4.58
C GLY A 63 6.39 17.38 4.26
N THR A 64 6.34 16.48 5.24
CA THR A 64 5.82 15.12 5.02
C THR A 64 4.31 15.10 4.77
N ILE A 65 3.88 14.19 3.90
CA ILE A 65 2.46 13.95 3.61
C ILE A 65 1.79 13.25 4.79
N VAL A 66 2.49 12.27 5.38
CA VAL A 66 1.96 11.49 6.51
C VAL A 66 2.18 12.24 7.82
N ARG A 67 1.08 12.72 8.40
CA ARG A 67 1.04 13.49 9.64
C ARG A 67 -0.01 12.94 10.61
N ALA A 68 0.25 13.10 11.90
CA ALA A 68 -0.69 12.81 12.97
C ALA A 68 -1.79 13.89 13.06
N ALA A 69 -2.82 13.64 13.86
CA ALA A 69 -3.94 14.58 14.05
C ALA A 69 -3.49 15.96 14.57
N ASN A 70 -2.38 16.02 15.31
CA ASN A 70 -1.76 17.25 15.78
C ASN A 70 -0.84 17.94 14.75
N GLY A 71 -0.86 17.50 13.48
CA GLY A 71 -0.07 18.06 12.39
C GLY A 71 1.40 17.65 12.36
N ARG A 72 1.92 16.92 13.36
CA ARG A 72 3.32 16.50 13.38
C ARG A 72 3.59 15.34 12.40
N PRO A 73 4.76 15.30 11.76
CA PRO A 73 5.19 14.13 10.98
C PRO A 73 5.08 12.85 11.81
N MET A 74 4.59 11.77 11.20
CA MET A 74 4.57 10.47 11.86
C MET A 74 5.87 9.72 11.62
N THR A 75 6.31 8.93 12.61
CA THR A 75 7.35 7.92 12.42
C THR A 75 6.74 6.60 11.94
N ALA A 76 7.54 5.71 11.37
CA ALA A 76 7.09 4.37 10.97
C ALA A 76 6.49 3.58 12.16
N GLY A 77 7.06 3.74 13.36
CA GLY A 77 6.54 3.15 14.59
C GLY A 77 5.18 3.73 15.00
N ALA A 78 5.05 5.06 14.98
CA ALA A 78 3.79 5.74 15.26
C ALA A 78 2.69 5.34 14.25
N LEU A 79 3.08 5.14 12.99
CA LEU A 79 2.19 4.72 11.92
C LEU A 79 1.72 3.27 12.11
N SER A 80 2.59 2.35 12.52
CA SER A 80 2.20 0.99 12.94
C SER A 80 1.26 1.00 14.15
N ALA A 81 1.57 1.77 15.19
CA ALA A 81 0.73 1.86 16.37
C ALA A 81 -0.66 2.45 16.05
N ALA A 82 -0.72 3.44 15.16
CA ALA A 82 -1.99 4.03 14.71
C ALA A 82 -2.84 3.02 13.93
N LEU A 83 -2.23 2.20 13.07
CA LEU A 83 -2.95 1.12 12.39
C LEU A 83 -3.49 0.10 13.40
N ASN A 84 -2.65 -0.39 14.32
CA ASN A 84 -3.07 -1.36 15.32
C ASN A 84 -4.24 -0.85 16.17
N ARG A 85 -4.21 0.42 16.61
CA ARG A 85 -5.34 1.04 17.32
C ARG A 85 -6.60 1.11 16.47
N ALA A 86 -6.49 1.54 15.21
CA ALA A 86 -7.63 1.64 14.32
C ALA A 86 -8.27 0.28 13.99
N MET A 87 -7.50 -0.82 14.10
CA MET A 87 -8.00 -2.17 13.86
C MET A 87 -8.42 -2.91 15.13
N ALA A 88 -8.15 -2.37 16.33
CA ALA A 88 -8.39 -3.06 17.60
C ALA A 88 -9.86 -3.44 17.79
N ASP A 89 -10.78 -2.60 17.31
CA ASP A 89 -12.22 -2.79 17.46
C ASP A 89 -12.86 -3.60 16.31
N ILE A 90 -12.06 -4.05 15.33
CA ILE A 90 -12.55 -4.78 14.16
C ILE A 90 -12.26 -6.26 14.35
N ALA A 91 -13.18 -6.94 15.02
CA ALA A 91 -13.09 -8.34 15.46
C ALA A 91 -12.81 -9.34 14.32
N GLU A 92 -13.27 -9.06 13.11
CA GLU A 92 -13.30 -10.04 12.01
C GLU A 92 -11.99 -10.19 11.22
N MET A 93 -10.92 -9.46 11.54
CA MET A 93 -9.75 -9.44 10.66
C MET A 93 -8.43 -9.28 11.45
N PRO A 94 -7.92 -10.41 12.00
CA PRO A 94 -6.70 -10.46 12.79
C PRO A 94 -5.45 -10.22 11.93
N HIS A 95 -4.39 -9.65 12.53
CA HIS A 95 -3.05 -9.47 11.93
C HIS A 95 -2.93 -8.52 10.72
N ARG A 96 -3.54 -7.33 10.79
CA ARG A 96 -3.34 -6.30 9.77
C ARG A 96 -2.04 -5.53 9.97
N SER A 97 -1.23 -5.51 8.92
CA SER A 97 0.06 -4.82 8.90
C SER A 97 0.19 -3.95 7.65
N TRP A 98 1.10 -2.98 7.70
CA TRP A 98 1.50 -2.21 6.54
C TRP A 98 2.03 -3.08 5.40
N HIS A 99 2.67 -4.20 5.75
CA HIS A 99 3.13 -5.19 4.78
C HIS A 99 1.94 -5.91 4.12
N GLY A 100 0.88 -6.19 4.86
CA GLY A 100 -0.38 -6.71 4.33
C GLY A 100 -1.05 -5.76 3.33
N LEU A 101 -1.02 -4.45 3.58
CA LEU A 101 -1.52 -3.45 2.61
C LEU A 101 -0.70 -3.44 1.31
N ARG A 102 0.61 -3.65 1.39
CA ARG A 102 1.48 -3.80 0.21
C ARG A 102 1.13 -5.06 -0.59
N TYR A 103 0.84 -6.18 0.07
CA TYR A 103 0.34 -7.37 -0.63
C TYR A 103 -1.05 -7.18 -1.23
N LEU A 104 -1.94 -6.43 -0.55
CA LEU A 104 -3.24 -6.09 -1.10
C LEU A 104 -3.11 -5.22 -2.36
N ALA A 105 -2.18 -4.28 -2.39
CA ALA A 105 -1.87 -3.50 -3.59
C ALA A 105 -1.44 -4.41 -4.75
N ALA A 106 -0.56 -5.38 -4.49
CA ALA A 106 -0.14 -6.38 -5.46
C ALA A 106 -1.32 -7.18 -6.03
N GLY A 107 -2.18 -7.69 -5.14
CA GLY A 107 -3.36 -8.46 -5.53
C GLY A 107 -4.35 -7.66 -6.36
N LYS A 108 -4.53 -6.37 -6.05
CA LYS A 108 -5.39 -5.49 -6.84
C LYS A 108 -4.87 -5.25 -8.26
N LEU A 109 -3.54 -5.13 -8.42
CA LEU A 109 -2.94 -4.99 -9.75
C LEU A 109 -3.08 -6.30 -10.54
N GLU A 110 -2.92 -7.44 -9.88
CA GLU A 110 -3.14 -8.76 -10.51
C GLU A 110 -4.61 -8.97 -10.92
N GLU A 111 -5.56 -8.61 -10.05
CA GLU A 111 -7.01 -8.62 -10.34
C GLU A 111 -7.37 -7.70 -11.52
N ALA A 112 -6.61 -6.61 -11.70
CA ALA A 112 -6.75 -5.70 -12.84
C ALA A 112 -6.10 -6.22 -14.14
N GLY A 113 -5.48 -7.42 -14.10
CA GLY A 113 -4.85 -8.04 -15.27
C GLY A 113 -3.43 -7.52 -15.57
N CYS A 114 -2.79 -6.81 -14.64
CA CYS A 114 -1.41 -6.37 -14.83
C CYS A 114 -0.46 -7.56 -14.91
N SER A 115 0.50 -7.48 -15.82
CA SER A 115 1.60 -8.42 -15.95
C SER A 115 2.55 -8.37 -14.75
N VAL A 116 3.33 -9.44 -14.57
CA VAL A 116 4.41 -9.53 -13.58
C VAL A 116 5.32 -8.30 -13.62
N VAL A 117 5.71 -7.87 -14.82
CA VAL A 117 6.62 -6.74 -15.03
C VAL A 117 5.97 -5.43 -14.57
N GLU A 118 4.70 -5.20 -14.91
CA GLU A 118 3.96 -4.03 -14.46
C GLU A 118 3.81 -4.01 -12.94
N ILE A 119 3.43 -5.14 -12.31
CA ILE A 119 3.25 -5.19 -10.87
C ILE A 119 4.58 -4.94 -10.14
N THR A 120 5.66 -5.60 -10.58
CA THR A 120 6.99 -5.43 -9.99
C THR A 120 7.54 -4.02 -10.16
N SER A 121 7.18 -3.31 -11.23
CA SER A 121 7.56 -1.89 -11.41
C SER A 121 6.93 -0.96 -10.36
N VAL A 122 5.77 -1.33 -9.81
CA VAL A 122 5.06 -0.57 -8.77
C VAL A 122 5.51 -0.98 -7.36
N ILE A 123 5.49 -2.28 -7.06
CA ILE A 123 5.69 -2.79 -5.69
C ILE A 123 7.08 -3.39 -5.45
N GLY A 124 7.98 -3.40 -6.43
CA GLY A 124 9.32 -3.98 -6.33
C GLY A 124 9.37 -5.52 -6.40
N HIS A 125 10.44 -6.03 -7.03
CA HIS A 125 10.59 -7.43 -7.45
C HIS A 125 10.45 -8.48 -6.33
N ARG A 126 11.14 -8.30 -5.20
CA ARG A 126 11.16 -9.28 -4.09
C ARG A 126 9.83 -9.40 -3.35
N THR A 127 9.03 -8.33 -3.31
CA THR A 127 7.70 -8.36 -2.68
C THR A 127 6.70 -9.09 -3.56
N TYR A 128 6.74 -8.88 -4.87
CA TYR A 128 5.83 -9.54 -5.80
C TYR A 128 5.95 -11.06 -5.78
N GLN A 129 7.17 -11.61 -5.75
CA GLN A 129 7.38 -13.06 -5.67
C GLN A 129 6.66 -13.69 -4.46
N MET A 130 6.74 -13.05 -3.28
CA MET A 130 5.99 -13.50 -2.11
C MET A 130 4.47 -13.29 -2.27
N ALA A 131 4.04 -12.16 -2.85
CA ALA A 131 2.62 -11.88 -3.08
C ALA A 131 1.96 -12.95 -3.97
N MET A 132 2.62 -13.31 -5.07
CA MET A 132 2.16 -14.34 -6.00
C MET A 132 2.06 -15.70 -5.37
N GLN A 133 3.02 -16.07 -4.50
CA GLN A 133 2.95 -17.35 -3.79
C GLN A 133 1.70 -17.41 -2.91
N TYR A 134 1.39 -16.35 -2.15
CA TYR A 134 0.20 -16.32 -1.30
C TYR A 134 -1.11 -16.25 -2.10
N ILE A 135 -1.17 -15.44 -3.15
CA ILE A 135 -2.39 -15.26 -3.94
C ILE A 135 -2.69 -16.51 -4.77
N SER A 136 -1.68 -17.09 -5.42
CA SER A 136 -1.84 -18.35 -6.17
C SER A 136 -2.22 -19.50 -5.24
N GLN A 137 -1.60 -19.61 -4.05
CA GLN A 137 -1.96 -20.61 -3.06
C GLN A 137 -3.40 -20.44 -2.55
N ARG A 138 -3.83 -19.21 -2.23
CA ARG A 138 -5.21 -18.94 -1.78
C ARG A 138 -6.24 -19.26 -2.86
N ARG A 139 -5.97 -18.91 -4.13
CA ARG A 139 -6.86 -19.24 -5.26
C ARG A 139 -6.92 -20.75 -5.49
N ALA A 140 -5.78 -21.43 -5.48
CA ALA A 140 -5.72 -22.88 -5.64
C ALA A 140 -6.45 -23.61 -4.50
N ALA A 141 -6.27 -23.16 -3.25
CA ALA A 141 -6.96 -23.71 -2.09
C ALA A 141 -8.48 -23.50 -2.20
N ARG A 142 -8.94 -22.29 -2.55
CA ARG A 142 -10.36 -22.01 -2.75
C ARG A 142 -10.98 -22.89 -3.85
N ALA A 143 -10.32 -22.94 -5.01
CA ALA A 143 -10.79 -23.77 -6.13
C ALA A 143 -10.79 -25.27 -5.78
N ALA A 144 -9.87 -25.74 -4.93
CA ALA A 144 -9.85 -27.12 -4.46
C ALA A 144 -11.05 -27.43 -3.54
N ILE A 145 -11.39 -26.50 -2.62
CA ILE A 145 -12.57 -26.65 -1.75
C ILE A 145 -13.87 -26.58 -2.55
N GLU A 146 -14.02 -25.63 -3.48
CA GLU A 146 -15.21 -25.53 -4.33
C GLU A 146 -15.43 -26.81 -5.17
N ARG A 147 -14.35 -27.44 -5.65
CA ARG A 147 -14.42 -28.74 -6.33
C ARG A 147 -14.78 -29.90 -5.40
N LEU A 148 -14.33 -29.85 -4.14
CA LEU A 148 -14.66 -30.86 -3.14
C LEU A 148 -16.14 -30.80 -2.77
N GLU A 149 -16.67 -29.59 -2.57
CA GLU A 149 -18.10 -29.37 -2.29
C GLU A 149 -18.99 -29.78 -3.47
N ALA A 150 -18.57 -29.52 -4.72
CA ALA A 150 -19.32 -29.92 -5.91
C ALA A 150 -19.31 -31.43 -6.20
N ALA A 151 -18.45 -32.20 -5.52
CA ALA A 151 -18.30 -33.64 -5.70
C ALA A 151 -19.02 -34.48 -4.63
N GLY A 152 -19.60 -33.83 -3.60
CA GLY A 152 -20.40 -34.46 -2.53
C GLY A 152 -21.87 -34.08 -2.63
#